data_AF-A0A836RRH3-F1
#
_entry.id   AF-A0A836RRH3-F1
#
_cell.length_a   1.000
_cell.length_b   1.000
_cell.length_c   1.000
_cell.angle_alpha   90.00
_cell.angle_beta   90.00
_cell.angle_gamma   90.00
#
_symmetry.space_group_name_H-M   'P 1'
#
loop_
_entity.id
_entity.type
_entity.pdbx_description
1 polymer ?
#
loop_
_entity_poly.entity_id
_entity_poly.type
_entity_poly.pdbx_seq_one_letter_code
_entity_poly.pdbx_strand_id
1 'polypeptide(L)'
;MPKNESVREIVMRSLIAVGSESEASFYTEIFQNLAPEKFALIAIDPRCLKSPLFEALISDLKVLSNLGLTPVLVVGAMHADKSNVRFQSERLCKALDTAKIKTSKLNCASYQFITDVRRKAETGHFVVLEMTEAGRGLDLKQLADRLEPSKMIFLQPSGGFRVDGKRLAVVNIDLSD
;
A
#
# COMPACT_ATOMS: atom_id res chain seq x y z
N MET A 1 7.23 33.65 -15.01
CA MET A 1 6.48 33.00 -13.92
C MET A 1 7.33 31.84 -13.42
N PRO A 2 7.67 31.74 -12.12
CA PRO A 2 8.39 30.57 -11.63
C PRO A 2 7.51 29.35 -11.88
N LYS A 3 8.07 28.30 -12.50
CA LYS A 3 7.41 27.00 -12.64
C LYS A 3 7.11 26.52 -11.23
N ASN A 4 5.83 26.28 -10.93
CA ASN A 4 5.41 25.68 -9.68
C ASN A 4 5.90 24.22 -9.72
N GLU A 5 7.12 23.98 -9.22
CA GLU A 5 7.68 22.62 -9.10
C GLU A 5 6.67 21.79 -8.31
N SER A 6 6.29 20.64 -8.84
CA SER A 6 5.34 19.78 -8.17
C SER A 6 5.97 19.28 -6.85
N VAL A 7 5.18 19.13 -5.79
CA VAL A 7 5.62 18.56 -4.50
C VAL A 7 6.43 17.27 -4.70
N ARG A 8 6.05 16.49 -5.72
CA ARG A 8 6.74 15.30 -6.20
C ARG A 8 8.19 15.55 -6.66
N GLU A 9 8.45 16.59 -7.45
CA GLU A 9 9.81 16.95 -7.90
C GLU A 9 10.71 17.35 -6.73
N ILE A 10 10.16 18.08 -5.75
CA ILE A 10 10.88 18.51 -4.54
C ILE A 10 11.25 17.31 -3.67
N VAL A 11 10.30 16.40 -3.44
CA VAL A 11 10.54 15.18 -2.66
C VAL A 11 11.54 14.27 -3.37
N MET A 12 11.47 14.15 -4.70
CA MET A 12 12.42 13.35 -5.46
C MET A 12 13.85 13.88 -5.37
N ARG A 13 14.04 15.20 -5.50
CA ARG A 13 15.37 15.80 -5.30
C ARG A 13 15.89 15.55 -3.89
N SER A 14 15.02 15.62 -2.88
CA SER A 14 15.39 15.32 -1.50
C SER A 14 15.76 13.85 -1.29
N LEU A 15 14.99 12.92 -1.86
CA LEU A 15 15.25 11.47 -1.77
C LEU A 15 16.55 11.09 -2.50
N ILE A 16 16.81 11.67 -3.67
CA ILE A 16 18.07 11.47 -4.42
C ILE A 16 19.27 12.03 -3.62
N ALA A 17 19.08 13.13 -2.88
CA ALA A 17 20.15 13.76 -2.11
C ALA A 17 20.47 13.05 -0.79
N VAL A 18 19.55 12.24 -0.24
CA VAL A 18 19.65 11.65 1.11
C VAL A 18 19.64 10.12 1.11
N GLY A 19 19.03 9.48 0.11
CA GLY A 19 18.89 8.03 0.00
C GLY A 19 20.11 7.35 -0.64
N SER A 20 20.12 6.01 -0.61
CA SER A 20 21.09 5.24 -1.38
C SER A 20 20.84 5.38 -2.89
N GLU A 21 21.89 5.24 -3.71
CA GLU A 21 21.78 5.33 -5.17
C GLU A 21 20.73 4.34 -5.73
N SER A 22 20.60 3.16 -5.12
CA SER A 22 19.59 2.16 -5.47
C SER A 22 18.15 2.56 -5.10
N GLU A 23 17.92 3.20 -3.96
CA GLU A 23 16.59 3.74 -3.60
C GLU A 23 16.21 4.90 -4.51
N ALA A 24 17.16 5.78 -4.84
CA ALA A 24 16.95 6.90 -5.75
C ALA A 24 16.56 6.42 -7.16
N SER A 25 17.25 5.41 -7.70
CA SER A 25 16.91 4.77 -8.98
C SER A 25 15.54 4.10 -8.93
N PHE A 26 15.23 3.38 -7.84
CA PHE A 26 13.93 2.72 -7.64
C PHE A 26 12.75 3.70 -7.63
N TYR A 27 12.86 4.81 -6.90
CA TYR A 27 11.81 5.83 -6.91
C TYR A 27 11.68 6.46 -8.29
N THR A 28 12.79 6.70 -8.99
CA THR A 28 12.77 7.22 -10.37
C THR A 28 12.02 6.28 -11.32
N GLU A 29 12.23 4.97 -11.20
CA GLU A 29 11.54 3.96 -12.02
C GLU A 29 10.04 3.88 -11.73
N ILE A 30 9.64 3.87 -10.45
CA ILE A 30 8.23 3.96 -10.03
C ILE A 30 7.55 5.17 -10.66
N PHE A 31 8.23 6.32 -10.61
CA PHE A 31 7.64 7.57 -11.02
C PHE A 31 7.63 7.75 -12.55
N GLN A 32 8.51 7.10 -13.30
CA GLN A 32 8.58 7.31 -14.74
C GLN A 32 7.80 6.28 -15.57
N ASN A 33 7.75 5.00 -15.16
CA ASN A 33 7.29 3.94 -16.08
C ASN A 33 6.37 2.89 -15.45
N LEU A 34 6.11 2.94 -14.14
CA LEU A 34 5.32 1.90 -13.48
C LEU A 34 3.82 2.18 -13.60
N ALA A 35 3.05 1.15 -13.98
CA ALA A 35 1.60 1.21 -13.93
C ALA A 35 1.13 1.50 -12.48
N PRO A 36 0.19 2.44 -12.25
CA PRO A 36 -0.09 2.95 -10.90
C PRO A 36 -0.47 1.89 -9.86
N GLU A 37 -1.17 0.83 -10.26
CA GLU A 37 -1.55 -0.28 -9.37
C GLU A 37 -0.37 -1.17 -8.96
N LYS A 38 0.72 -1.16 -9.75
CA LYS A 38 1.92 -1.95 -9.45
C LYS A 38 2.82 -1.29 -8.40
N PHE A 39 2.57 -0.03 -8.02
CA PHE A 39 3.39 0.69 -7.06
C PHE A 39 3.62 -0.10 -5.75
N ALA A 40 2.53 -0.45 -5.06
CA ALA A 40 2.60 -1.19 -3.81
C ALA A 40 1.28 -1.89 -3.50
N LEU A 41 1.38 -3.11 -2.96
CA LEU A 41 0.28 -3.82 -2.31
C LEU A 41 0.55 -3.85 -0.80
N ILE A 42 -0.30 -3.18 -0.03
CA ILE A 42 -0.14 -2.99 1.42
C ILE A 42 -1.16 -3.86 2.14
N ALA A 43 -0.72 -4.98 2.73
CA ALA A 43 -1.53 -5.80 3.62
C ALA A 43 -1.53 -5.19 5.02
N ILE A 44 -2.72 -4.88 5.54
CA ILE A 44 -2.87 -4.15 6.80
C ILE A 44 -3.33 -5.10 7.90
N ASP A 45 -2.55 -5.19 8.99
CA ASP A 45 -2.99 -5.83 10.22
C ASP A 45 -4.13 -5.02 10.86
N PRO A 46 -5.23 -5.66 11.30
CA PRO A 46 -6.38 -4.97 11.87
C PRO A 46 -6.04 -4.13 13.11
N ARG A 47 -4.94 -4.44 13.81
CA ARG A 47 -4.46 -3.65 14.97
C ARG A 47 -3.92 -2.29 14.54
N CYS A 48 -3.36 -2.17 13.33
CA CYS A 48 -2.91 -0.89 12.76
C CYS A 48 -4.08 0.05 12.45
N LEU A 49 -5.30 -0.48 12.33
CA LEU A 49 -6.50 0.34 12.14
C LEU A 49 -7.06 0.89 13.46
N LYS A 50 -6.41 0.65 14.61
CA LYS A 50 -6.81 1.19 15.91
C LYS A 50 -5.90 2.37 16.31
N SER A 51 -6.43 3.27 17.12
CA SER A 51 -5.64 4.38 17.67
C SER A 51 -4.54 3.85 18.61
N PRO A 52 -3.32 4.44 18.62
CA PRO A 52 -2.88 5.61 17.84
C PRO A 52 -2.32 5.29 16.44
N LEU A 53 -2.08 4.02 16.13
CA LEU A 53 -1.46 3.61 14.85
C LEU A 53 -2.27 4.05 13.62
N PHE A 54 -3.59 4.14 13.78
CA PHE A 54 -4.48 4.55 12.70
C PHE A 54 -4.21 5.97 12.20
N GLU A 55 -3.95 6.92 13.10
CA GLU A 55 -3.69 8.31 12.71
C GLU A 55 -2.35 8.44 11.97
N ALA A 56 -1.32 7.73 12.44
CA ALA A 56 -0.03 7.65 11.77
C ALA A 56 -0.17 7.04 10.36
N LEU A 57 -0.93 5.95 10.24
CA LEU A 57 -1.22 5.32 8.95
C LEU A 57 -1.89 6.30 7.97
N ILE A 58 -2.91 7.05 8.40
CA ILE A 58 -3.59 8.02 7.53
C ILE A 58 -2.62 9.15 7.12
N SER A 59 -1.73 9.58 8.01
CA SER A 59 -0.69 10.57 7.70
C SER A 59 0.27 10.05 6.62
N ASP A 60 0.80 8.83 6.77
CA ASP A 60 1.70 8.20 5.81
C ASP A 60 1.03 8.02 4.44
N LEU A 61 -0.23 7.55 4.42
CA LEU A 61 -1.02 7.40 3.20
C LEU A 61 -1.29 8.77 2.52
N LYS A 62 -1.42 9.86 3.30
CA LYS A 62 -1.56 11.20 2.74
C LYS A 62 -0.30 11.66 2.03
N VAL A 63 0.88 11.35 2.57
CA VAL A 63 2.16 11.62 1.90
C VAL A 63 2.21 10.91 0.55
N LEU A 64 1.87 9.60 0.51
CA LEU A 64 1.81 8.85 -0.76
C LEU A 64 0.84 9.47 -1.76
N SER A 65 -0.35 9.88 -1.31
CA SER A 65 -1.35 10.52 -2.18
C SER A 65 -0.85 11.86 -2.74
N ASN A 66 -0.18 12.67 -1.93
CA ASN A 66 0.40 13.95 -2.37
C ASN A 66 1.52 13.76 -3.41
N LEU A 67 2.20 12.61 -3.40
CA LEU A 67 3.18 12.22 -4.40
C LEU A 67 2.56 11.64 -5.68
N GLY A 68 1.25 11.44 -5.71
CA GLY A 68 0.53 10.82 -6.82
C GLY A 68 0.70 9.29 -6.88
N LEU A 69 1.13 8.66 -5.78
CA LEU A 69 1.27 7.21 -5.67
C LEU A 69 -0.05 6.59 -5.23
N THR A 70 -0.48 5.52 -5.88
CA THR A 70 -1.79 4.87 -5.65
C THR A 70 -1.63 3.43 -5.16
N PRO A 71 -1.25 3.21 -3.89
CA PRO A 71 -1.15 1.86 -3.35
C PRO A 71 -2.50 1.16 -3.35
N VAL A 72 -2.45 -0.16 -3.51
CA VAL A 72 -3.58 -1.05 -3.26
C VAL A 72 -3.53 -1.49 -1.79
N LEU A 73 -4.57 -1.19 -1.03
CA LEU A 73 -4.66 -1.47 0.41
C LEU A 73 -5.51 -2.73 0.63
N VAL A 74 -5.00 -3.71 1.36
CA VAL A 74 -5.71 -4.96 1.63
C VAL A 74 -6.07 -5.06 3.10
N VAL A 75 -7.37 -5.13 3.38
CA VAL A 75 -7.92 -5.31 4.73
C VAL A 75 -8.43 -6.74 4.87
N GLY A 76 -8.02 -7.38 5.96
CA GLY A 76 -8.45 -8.73 6.29
C GLY A 76 -7.49 -9.82 5.83
N ALA A 77 -6.42 -9.54 5.08
CA ALA A 77 -5.46 -10.59 4.68
C ALA A 77 -4.69 -11.21 5.86
N MET A 78 -4.44 -10.43 6.93
CA MET A 78 -3.48 -10.78 7.99
C MET A 78 -4.11 -11.36 9.26
N HIS A 79 -5.42 -11.63 9.25
CA HIS A 79 -6.12 -12.16 10.42
C HIS A 79 -7.14 -13.23 10.02
N ALA A 80 -7.26 -14.29 10.84
CA ALA A 80 -8.19 -15.39 10.58
C ALA A 80 -9.65 -14.96 10.78
N ASP A 81 -9.92 -14.17 11.82
CA ASP A 81 -11.25 -13.61 12.05
C ASP A 81 -11.55 -12.49 11.04
N LYS A 82 -12.59 -12.73 10.23
CA LYS A 82 -13.07 -11.79 9.20
C LYS A 82 -14.30 -10.98 9.62
N SER A 83 -14.84 -11.20 10.81
CA SER A 83 -16.10 -10.60 11.29
C SER A 83 -16.13 -9.07 11.19
N ASN A 84 -14.98 -8.43 11.38
CA ASN A 84 -14.86 -6.98 11.43
C ASN A 84 -14.27 -6.35 10.15
N VAL A 85 -13.94 -7.13 9.11
CA VAL A 85 -13.24 -6.62 7.92
C VAL A 85 -14.01 -5.50 7.23
N ARG A 86 -15.33 -5.65 7.05
CA ARG A 86 -16.19 -4.63 6.43
C ARG A 86 -16.27 -3.35 7.25
N PHE A 87 -16.32 -3.47 8.57
CA PHE A 87 -16.34 -2.31 9.46
C PHE A 87 -15.00 -1.57 9.42
N GLN A 88 -13.90 -2.33 9.42
CA GLN A 88 -12.54 -1.81 9.37
C GLN A 88 -12.24 -1.10 8.05
N SER A 89 -12.61 -1.68 6.91
CA SER A 89 -12.46 -1.07 5.59
C SER A 89 -13.30 0.19 5.45
N GLU A 90 -14.55 0.19 5.95
CA GLU A 90 -15.42 1.35 5.93
C GLU A 90 -14.84 2.50 6.77
N ARG A 91 -14.34 2.21 7.96
CA ARG A 91 -13.66 3.19 8.80
C ARG A 91 -12.41 3.75 8.11
N LEU A 92 -11.60 2.88 7.47
CA LEU A 92 -10.44 3.29 6.70
C LEU A 92 -10.83 4.23 5.56
N CYS A 93 -11.83 3.87 4.74
CA CYS A 93 -12.31 4.71 3.64
C CYS A 93 -12.80 6.08 4.12
N LYS A 94 -13.54 6.15 5.23
CA LYS A 94 -14.00 7.43 5.81
C LYS A 94 -12.85 8.33 6.26
N ALA A 95 -11.83 7.74 6.89
CA ALA A 95 -10.65 8.50 7.31
C ALA A 95 -9.83 9.00 6.12
N LEU A 96 -9.67 8.17 5.08
CA LEU A 96 -9.01 8.57 3.83
C LEU A 96 -9.76 9.69 3.11
N ASP A 97 -11.11 9.63 3.06
CA ASP A 97 -11.94 10.70 2.50
C ASP A 97 -11.80 12.01 3.31
N THR A 98 -11.79 11.91 4.64
CA THR A 98 -11.54 13.05 5.54
C THR A 98 -10.17 13.68 5.25
N ALA A 99 -9.15 12.86 5.00
CA ALA A 99 -7.82 13.29 4.59
C ALA A 99 -7.72 13.76 3.12
N LYS A 100 -8.84 13.82 2.38
CA LYS A 100 -8.91 14.21 0.96
C LYS A 100 -8.06 13.30 0.07
N ILE A 101 -8.07 12.00 0.36
CA ILE A 101 -7.45 10.96 -0.47
C ILE A 101 -8.57 10.30 -1.27
N LYS A 102 -8.43 10.25 -2.59
CA LYS A 102 -9.40 9.58 -3.47
C LYS A 102 -9.31 8.08 -3.22
N THR A 103 -10.43 7.43 -2.92
CA THR A 103 -10.46 5.98 -2.65
C THR A 103 -11.55 5.27 -3.42
N SER A 104 -11.33 3.99 -3.72
CA SER A 104 -12.34 3.10 -4.29
C SER A 104 -12.29 1.77 -3.57
N LYS A 105 -13.42 1.35 -3.01
CA LYS A 105 -13.54 0.10 -2.27
C LYS A 105 -14.03 -1.00 -3.22
N LEU A 106 -13.32 -2.11 -3.30
CA LEU A 106 -13.63 -3.24 -4.17
C LEU A 106 -13.65 -4.55 -3.37
N ASN A 107 -14.55 -5.44 -3.75
CA ASN A 107 -14.62 -6.80 -3.21
C ASN A 107 -13.84 -7.77 -4.13
N CYS A 108 -12.98 -8.60 -3.56
CA CYS A 108 -12.10 -9.55 -4.27
C CYS A 108 -12.84 -10.69 -5.00
N ALA A 109 -14.16 -10.78 -4.89
CA ALA A 109 -14.97 -11.84 -5.51
C ALA A 109 -15.50 -11.49 -6.93
N SER A 110 -15.21 -10.30 -7.48
CA SER A 110 -15.77 -9.90 -8.79
C SER A 110 -15.01 -10.49 -9.99
N TYR A 111 -15.73 -10.81 -11.07
CA TYR A 111 -15.17 -11.46 -12.27
C TYR A 111 -14.18 -10.58 -13.06
N GLN A 112 -14.25 -9.24 -12.89
CA GLN A 112 -13.38 -8.24 -13.54
C GLN A 112 -12.49 -7.48 -12.55
N PHE A 113 -12.29 -8.07 -11.37
CA PHE A 113 -11.65 -7.43 -10.23
C PHE A 113 -10.33 -6.72 -10.57
N ILE A 114 -9.41 -7.40 -11.27
CA ILE A 114 -8.10 -6.82 -11.61
C ILE A 114 -8.24 -5.63 -12.56
N THR A 115 -9.13 -5.71 -13.55
CA THR A 115 -9.39 -4.61 -14.48
C THR A 115 -9.96 -3.39 -13.76
N ASP A 116 -10.83 -3.62 -12.77
CA ASP A 116 -11.36 -2.54 -11.93
C ASP A 116 -10.29 -1.90 -11.05
N VAL A 117 -9.42 -2.69 -10.44
CA VAL A 117 -8.27 -2.19 -9.67
C VAL A 117 -7.41 -1.27 -10.54
N ARG A 118 -7.02 -1.73 -11.73
CA ARG A 118 -6.19 -0.97 -12.69
C ARG A 118 -6.83 0.37 -13.05
N ARG A 119 -8.07 0.33 -13.54
CA ARG A 119 -8.82 1.52 -13.94
C ARG A 119 -8.99 2.53 -12.79
N LYS A 120 -9.20 2.06 -11.56
CA LYS A 120 -9.30 2.96 -10.40
C LYS A 120 -7.95 3.57 -10.04
N ALA A 121 -6.87 2.78 -10.03
CA ALA A 121 -5.53 3.27 -9.78
C ALA A 121 -5.09 4.32 -10.81
N GLU A 122 -5.36 4.11 -12.10
CA GLU A 122 -5.08 5.07 -13.18
C GLU A 122 -5.75 6.44 -12.98
N THR A 123 -6.90 6.48 -12.30
CA THR A 123 -7.61 7.73 -11.97
C THR A 123 -7.12 8.38 -10.66
N GLY A 124 -6.04 7.89 -10.08
CA GLY A 124 -5.45 8.43 -8.85
C GLY A 124 -6.11 7.93 -7.56
N HIS A 125 -6.93 6.86 -7.62
CA HIS A 125 -7.59 6.33 -6.43
C HIS A 125 -6.73 5.29 -5.71
N PHE A 126 -6.68 5.38 -4.39
CA PHE A 126 -6.24 4.25 -3.57
C PHE A 126 -7.33 3.19 -3.63
N VAL A 127 -6.95 1.97 -3.95
CA VAL A 127 -7.90 0.86 -4.08
C VAL A 127 -7.90 0.07 -2.78
N VAL A 128 -9.04 0.03 -2.09
CA VAL A 128 -9.21 -0.69 -0.82
C VAL A 128 -9.89 -2.02 -1.12
N LEU A 129 -9.17 -3.10 -0.86
CA LEU A 129 -9.58 -4.48 -1.09
C LEU A 129 -10.02 -5.14 0.21
N GLU A 130 -11.24 -5.68 0.20
CA GLU A 130 -11.80 -6.41 1.33
C GLU A 130 -11.64 -7.92 1.10
N MET A 131 -10.99 -8.61 2.05
CA MET A 131 -10.93 -10.08 2.10
C MET A 131 -11.87 -10.61 3.18
N THR A 132 -13.15 -10.80 2.84
CA THR A 132 -14.21 -11.14 3.81
C THR A 132 -14.53 -12.63 3.93
N GLU A 133 -14.21 -13.45 2.92
CA GLU A 133 -14.58 -14.88 2.91
C GLU A 133 -13.32 -15.76 2.81
N ALA A 134 -13.20 -16.74 3.70
CA ALA A 134 -12.16 -17.75 3.60
C ALA A 134 -12.53 -18.76 2.50
N GLY A 135 -11.64 -18.97 1.52
CA GLY A 135 -11.83 -19.95 0.44
C GLY A 135 -12.73 -19.49 -0.72
N ARG A 136 -13.18 -18.23 -0.74
CA ARG A 136 -13.88 -17.61 -1.89
C ARG A 136 -13.20 -16.28 -2.26
N GLY A 137 -12.96 -16.08 -3.56
CA GLY A 137 -12.23 -14.91 -4.07
C GLY A 137 -10.71 -15.13 -4.11
N LEU A 138 -9.96 -14.07 -4.43
CA LEU A 138 -8.50 -14.11 -4.52
C LEU A 138 -7.85 -14.00 -3.13
N ASP A 139 -6.95 -14.93 -2.81
CA ASP A 139 -6.08 -14.80 -1.63
C ASP A 139 -4.94 -13.79 -1.86
N LEU A 140 -4.15 -13.49 -0.82
CA LEU A 140 -3.08 -12.49 -0.93
C LEU A 140 -1.99 -12.89 -1.93
N LYS A 141 -1.67 -14.18 -2.05
CA LYS A 141 -0.69 -14.67 -3.02
C LYS A 141 -1.23 -14.47 -4.45
N GLN A 142 -2.46 -14.90 -4.70
CA GLN A 142 -3.12 -14.74 -6.00
C GLN A 142 -3.31 -13.28 -6.39
N LEU A 143 -3.55 -12.39 -5.43
CA LEU A 143 -3.54 -10.94 -5.68
C LEU A 143 -2.17 -10.45 -6.10
N ALA A 144 -1.11 -10.83 -5.38
CA ALA A 144 0.25 -10.46 -5.72
C ALA A 144 0.66 -10.99 -7.10
N ASP A 145 0.33 -12.25 -7.41
CA ASP A 145 0.62 -12.88 -8.70
C ASP A 145 -0.09 -12.17 -9.87
N ARG A 146 -1.29 -11.60 -9.64
CA ARG A 146 -2.08 -10.94 -10.70
C ARG A 146 -1.83 -9.45 -10.85
N LEU A 147 -1.54 -8.77 -9.73
CA LEU A 147 -1.23 -7.34 -9.73
C LEU A 147 0.25 -7.08 -10.00
N GLU A 148 1.12 -8.03 -9.69
CA GLU A 148 2.57 -7.92 -9.85
C GLU A 148 3.13 -6.63 -9.22
N PRO A 149 2.88 -6.37 -7.92
CA PRO A 149 3.33 -5.14 -7.30
C PRO A 149 4.85 -5.11 -7.14
N SER A 150 5.47 -3.97 -7.42
CA SER A 150 6.90 -3.71 -7.19
C SER A 150 7.27 -3.71 -5.71
N LYS A 151 6.31 -3.41 -4.81
CA LYS A 151 6.47 -3.64 -3.37
C LYS A 151 5.28 -4.36 -2.75
N MET A 152 5.61 -5.36 -1.94
CA MET A 152 4.71 -5.93 -0.94
C MET A 152 5.05 -5.34 0.42
N ILE A 153 4.07 -4.73 1.09
CA ILE A 153 4.24 -4.14 2.43
C ILE A 153 3.28 -4.84 3.38
N PHE A 154 3.83 -5.41 4.45
CA PHE A 154 3.06 -6.00 5.54
C PHE A 154 3.08 -5.05 6.73
N LEU A 155 2.00 -4.30 6.92
CA LEU A 155 1.90 -3.32 7.98
C LEU A 155 1.43 -4.00 9.27
N GLN A 156 2.35 -4.11 10.24
CA GLN A 156 2.10 -4.76 11.52
C GLN A 156 2.57 -3.88 12.68
N PRO A 157 1.94 -3.97 13.87
CA PRO A 157 2.37 -3.22 15.04
C PRO A 157 3.81 -3.49 15.50
N SER A 158 4.39 -4.64 15.13
CA SER A 158 5.75 -5.05 15.51
C SER A 158 6.85 -4.25 14.82
N GLY A 159 6.57 -3.60 13.67
CA GLY A 159 7.55 -2.84 12.91
C GLY A 159 8.61 -3.67 12.17
N GLY A 160 8.32 -4.94 11.92
CA GLY A 160 9.17 -5.87 11.17
C GLY A 160 9.65 -7.07 11.99
N PHE A 161 10.66 -7.76 11.46
CA PHE A 161 11.23 -8.96 12.07
C PHE A 161 12.29 -8.61 13.11
N ARG A 162 12.40 -9.46 14.13
CA ARG A 162 13.44 -9.37 15.15
C ARG A 162 14.08 -10.73 15.37
N VAL A 163 15.40 -10.75 15.50
CA VAL A 163 16.21 -11.92 15.88
C VAL A 163 17.01 -11.51 17.10
N ASP A 164 16.92 -12.29 18.18
CA ASP A 164 17.57 -12.00 19.47
C ASP A 164 17.33 -10.56 19.97
N GLY A 165 16.09 -10.10 19.83
CA GLY A 165 15.66 -8.76 20.27
C GLY A 165 16.10 -7.61 19.34
N LYS A 166 17.00 -7.84 18.38
CA LYS A 166 17.45 -6.84 17.40
C LYS A 166 16.58 -6.86 16.16
N ARG A 167 16.33 -5.68 15.58
CA ARG A 167 15.57 -5.54 14.33
C ARG A 167 16.40 -6.12 13.18
N LEU A 168 15.81 -7.03 12.42
CA LEU A 168 16.38 -7.54 11.19
C LEU A 168 15.98 -6.60 10.06
N ALA A 169 16.94 -5.81 9.57
CA ALA A 169 16.66 -4.75 8.60
C ALA A 169 16.48 -5.27 7.17
N VAL A 170 17.29 -6.24 6.76
CA VAL A 170 17.28 -6.84 5.42
C VAL A 170 17.54 -8.34 5.55
N VAL A 171 16.83 -9.13 4.76
CA VAL A 171 17.09 -10.55 4.56
C VAL A 171 17.32 -10.75 3.08
N ASN A 172 18.46 -11.35 2.73
CA ASN A 172 18.71 -11.79 1.36
C ASN A 172 18.27 -13.25 1.26
N ILE A 173 17.20 -13.50 0.51
CA ILE A 173 16.61 -14.82 0.35
C ILE A 173 17.44 -15.75 -0.54
N ASP A 174 18.31 -15.19 -1.40
CA ASP A 174 19.20 -15.98 -2.27
C ASP A 174 20.38 -16.60 -1.50
N LEU A 175 20.61 -16.15 -0.25
CA LEU A 175 21.64 -16.67 0.66
C LEU A 175 21.08 -17.72 1.64
N SER A 176 19.86 -18.19 1.42
CA SER A 176 19.26 -19.24 2.24
C SER A 176 19.66 -20.60 1.66
N ASP A 177 20.54 -21.34 2.35
CA ASP A 177 20.86 -22.73 2.03
C ASP A 177 19.63 -23.66 2.06
#